data_AF-A0A7Z9PVJ1-F1
#
_entry.id   AF-A0A7Z9PVJ1-F1
#
_cell.length_a   1.000
_cell.length_b   1.000
_cell.length_c   1.000
_cell.angle_alpha   90.00
_cell.angle_beta   90.00
_cell.angle_gamma   90.00
#
_symmetry.space_group_name_H-M   'P 1'
#
loop_
_entity.id
_entity.type
_entity.pdbx_description
1 polymer ?
#
loop_
_entity_poly.entity_id
_entity_poly.type
_entity_poly.pdbx_seq_one_letter_code
_entity_poly.pdbx_strand_id
1 'polypeptide(L)'
;MAGTPNPHQAKIMGQAMGGNNQPEMIDRHLIEVEDACQKVVSGEWDGDQFADYIDQLAEKLQERENFIRQIEIPPEAIEDMREELEVGFSGIAHWNDGVARIAQFLDEPEIAHLEEGLELCRQGNDLLNEAMRINRDNYKRVETMYRESSTMS
;
A
#
# COMPACT_ATOMS: atom_id res chain seq x y z
N MET A 1 11.91 -10.25 -33.12
CA MET A 1 11.15 -11.38 -32.53
C MET A 1 10.73 -10.91 -31.15
N ALA A 2 9.46 -10.58 -30.97
CA ALA A 2 8.93 -10.13 -29.68
C ALA A 2 8.87 -11.36 -28.76
N GLY A 3 9.60 -11.31 -27.64
CA GLY A 3 9.61 -12.39 -26.65
C GLY A 3 8.22 -12.55 -26.06
N THR A 4 7.66 -13.74 -26.18
CA THR A 4 6.46 -14.12 -25.45
C THR A 4 6.72 -13.96 -23.95
N PRO A 5 5.82 -13.32 -23.18
CA PRO A 5 5.96 -13.23 -21.73
C PRO A 5 6.04 -14.64 -21.13
N ASN A 6 7.05 -14.87 -20.28
CA ASN A 6 7.32 -16.18 -19.68
C ASN A 6 6.18 -16.52 -18.69
N PRO A 7 5.60 -17.74 -18.72
CA PRO A 7 4.59 -18.18 -17.73
C PRO A 7 5.04 -18.05 -16.26
N HIS A 8 6.35 -17.95 -16.01
CA HIS A 8 6.91 -17.62 -14.70
C HIS A 8 6.60 -16.16 -14.27
N GLN A 9 6.59 -15.20 -15.20
CA GLN A 9 6.21 -13.80 -14.93
C GLN A 9 4.72 -13.69 -14.58
N ALA A 10 3.84 -14.37 -15.32
CA ALA A 10 2.41 -14.40 -15.02
C ALA A 10 2.10 -15.04 -13.65
N LYS A 11 2.90 -16.04 -13.24
CA LYS A 11 2.78 -16.71 -11.94
C LYS A 11 3.31 -15.87 -10.78
N ILE A 12 4.44 -15.17 -10.95
CA ILE A 12 4.95 -14.22 -9.93
C ILE A 12 3.97 -13.07 -9.74
N MET A 13 3.46 -12.49 -10.84
CA MET A 13 2.42 -11.46 -10.78
C MET A 13 1.16 -12.00 -10.08
N GLY A 14 0.68 -13.19 -10.46
CA GLY A 14 -0.48 -13.83 -9.80
C GLY A 14 -0.27 -14.18 -8.32
N GLN A 15 0.96 -14.48 -7.89
CA GLN A 15 1.29 -14.75 -6.48
C GLN A 15 1.44 -13.47 -5.66
N ALA A 16 1.93 -12.38 -6.24
CA ALA A 16 1.83 -11.04 -5.65
C ALA A 16 0.34 -10.61 -5.51
N MET A 17 -0.51 -11.03 -6.45
CA MET A 17 -1.96 -10.70 -6.51
C MET A 17 -2.86 -11.49 -5.55
N GLY A 18 -2.43 -12.62 -4.98
CA GLY A 18 -3.35 -13.60 -4.36
C GLY A 18 -3.50 -13.55 -2.84
N GLY A 19 -2.83 -12.62 -2.15
CA GLY A 19 -2.66 -12.70 -0.70
C GLY A 19 -3.78 -12.11 0.15
N ASN A 20 -3.96 -10.79 0.14
CA ASN A 20 -4.89 -10.11 1.06
C ASN A 20 -4.99 -8.57 0.93
N ASN A 21 -4.48 -7.89 -0.10
CA ASN A 21 -4.57 -6.41 -0.16
C ASN A 21 -5.38 -5.97 -1.37
N GLN A 22 -6.71 -6.02 -1.23
CA GLN A 22 -7.64 -5.41 -2.18
C GLN A 22 -7.76 -3.89 -1.87
N PRO A 23 -8.10 -3.03 -2.85
CA PRO A 23 -8.37 -1.60 -2.62
C PRO A 23 -9.31 -1.35 -1.43
N GLU A 24 -10.36 -2.15 -1.32
CA GLU A 24 -11.34 -2.09 -0.22
C GLU A 24 -10.73 -2.33 1.17
N MET A 25 -9.60 -3.04 1.27
CA MET A 25 -8.88 -3.23 2.52
C MET A 25 -7.97 -2.07 2.87
N ILE A 26 -7.38 -1.39 1.89
CA ILE A 26 -6.53 -0.22 2.16
C ILE A 26 -7.40 0.95 2.64
N ASP A 27 -8.54 1.17 1.96
CA ASP A 27 -9.53 2.17 2.37
C ASP A 27 -10.09 1.89 3.77
N ARG A 28 -10.26 0.60 4.13
CA ARG A 28 -10.70 0.23 5.50
C ARG A 28 -9.69 0.65 6.55
N HIS A 29 -8.41 0.47 6.31
CA HIS A 29 -7.38 0.87 7.28
C HIS A 29 -7.35 2.38 7.48
N LEU A 30 -7.54 3.17 6.41
CA LEU A 30 -7.68 4.62 6.53
C LEU A 30 -8.87 4.99 7.43
N ILE A 31 -10.02 4.37 7.23
CA ILE A 31 -11.21 4.59 8.08
C ILE A 31 -10.93 4.22 9.54
N GLU A 32 -10.21 3.13 9.79
CA GLU A 32 -9.81 2.71 11.14
C GLU A 32 -8.91 3.76 11.83
N VAL A 33 -7.96 4.37 11.10
CA VAL A 33 -7.10 5.44 11.64
C VAL A 33 -7.90 6.71 11.91
N GLU A 34 -8.79 7.10 10.99
CA GLU A 34 -9.68 8.26 11.17
C GLU A 34 -10.58 8.09 12.40
N ASP A 35 -11.15 6.90 12.60
CA ASP A 35 -11.96 6.57 13.77
C ASP A 35 -11.13 6.62 15.07
N ALA A 36 -9.92 6.08 15.08
CA ALA A 36 -9.02 6.16 16.23
C ALA A 36 -8.68 7.62 16.61
N CYS A 37 -8.37 8.46 15.62
CA CYS A 37 -8.12 9.89 15.85
C CYS A 37 -9.37 10.59 16.40
N GLN A 38 -10.55 10.26 15.89
CA GLN A 38 -11.81 10.83 16.38
C GLN A 38 -12.11 10.42 17.83
N LYS A 39 -11.77 9.18 18.20
CA LYS A 39 -11.96 8.63 19.56
C LYS A 39 -11.04 9.27 20.58
N VAL A 40 -9.78 9.52 20.25
CA VAL A 40 -8.87 10.21 21.19
C VAL A 40 -9.27 11.69 21.34
N VAL A 41 -9.71 12.35 20.26
CA VAL A 41 -10.20 13.74 20.31
C VAL A 41 -11.51 13.87 21.11
N SER A 42 -12.42 12.90 21.01
CA SER A 42 -13.67 12.90 21.78
C SER A 42 -13.47 12.53 23.24
N GLY A 43 -12.30 11.99 23.61
CA GLY A 43 -12.02 11.40 24.91
C GLY A 43 -12.68 10.03 25.13
N GLU A 44 -13.18 9.39 24.06
CA GLU A 44 -13.62 7.98 24.11
C GLU A 44 -12.43 7.05 24.35
N TRP A 45 -11.27 7.37 23.77
CA TRP A 45 -9.99 6.76 24.07
C TRP A 45 -9.13 7.71 24.89
N ASP A 46 -8.46 7.17 25.89
CA ASP A 46 -7.37 7.88 26.57
C ASP A 46 -6.05 7.80 25.77
N GLY A 47 -5.03 8.51 26.26
CA GLY A 47 -3.72 8.55 25.60
C GLY A 47 -3.02 7.19 25.55
N ASP A 48 -3.22 6.33 26.55
CA ASP A 48 -2.60 5.00 26.60
C ASP A 48 -3.24 4.06 25.56
N GLN A 49 -4.57 4.06 25.45
CA GLN A 49 -5.29 3.32 24.42
C GLN A 49 -4.93 3.77 23.01
N PHE A 50 -4.74 5.07 22.81
CA PHE A 50 -4.31 5.62 21.54
C PHE A 50 -2.85 5.26 21.22
N ALA A 51 -1.95 5.31 22.19
CA ALA A 51 -0.56 4.89 22.04
C ALA A 51 -0.45 3.41 21.65
N ASP A 52 -1.16 2.52 22.36
CA ASP A 52 -1.20 1.09 22.05
C ASP A 52 -1.68 0.82 20.61
N TYR A 53 -2.64 1.60 20.13
CA TYR A 53 -3.13 1.50 18.76
C TYR A 53 -2.08 1.95 17.73
N ILE A 54 -1.44 3.10 17.96
CA ILE A 54 -0.42 3.66 17.06
C ILE A 54 0.80 2.74 16.98
N ASP A 55 1.25 2.17 18.10
CA ASP A 55 2.35 1.20 18.12
C ASP A 55 2.03 -0.04 17.28
N GLN A 56 0.84 -0.60 17.44
CA GLN A 56 0.38 -1.75 16.64
C GLN A 56 0.25 -1.41 15.15
N LEU A 57 -0.16 -0.19 14.81
CA LEU A 57 -0.27 0.27 13.43
C LEU A 57 1.12 0.41 12.80
N ALA A 58 2.05 1.05 13.50
CA ALA A 58 3.43 1.22 13.06
C ALA A 58 4.13 -0.13 12.84
N GLU A 59 3.94 -1.09 13.75
CA GLU A 59 4.48 -2.45 13.61
C GLU A 59 3.95 -3.12 12.33
N LYS A 60 2.63 -3.10 12.10
CA LYS A 60 2.01 -3.70 10.90
C LYS A 60 2.51 -3.06 9.60
N LEU A 61 2.65 -1.73 9.57
CA LEU A 61 3.18 -1.02 8.41
C LEU A 61 4.62 -1.43 8.14
N GLN A 62 5.45 -1.49 9.17
CA GLN A 62 6.86 -1.88 9.05
C GLN A 62 7.02 -3.34 8.60
N GLU A 63 6.23 -4.26 9.15
CA GLU A 63 6.18 -5.67 8.71
C GLU A 63 5.79 -5.76 7.24
N ARG A 64 4.78 -5.00 6.81
CA ARG A 64 4.29 -5.00 5.43
C ARG A 64 5.33 -4.45 4.46
N GLU A 65 5.99 -3.34 4.81
CA GLU A 65 7.06 -2.76 4.00
C GLU A 65 8.23 -3.74 3.86
N ASN A 66 8.66 -4.35 4.98
CA ASN A 66 9.75 -5.33 4.96
C ASN A 66 9.42 -6.54 4.08
N PHE A 67 8.18 -7.03 4.15
CA PHE A 67 7.72 -8.10 3.27
C PHE A 67 7.81 -7.69 1.79
N ILE A 68 7.34 -6.50 1.43
CA ILE A 68 7.37 -6.01 0.03
C ILE A 68 8.81 -5.85 -0.47
N ARG A 69 9.70 -5.30 0.35
CA ARG A 69 11.13 -5.12 0.00
C ARG A 69 11.88 -6.43 -0.20
N GLN A 70 11.40 -7.53 0.38
CA GLN A 70 11.98 -8.86 0.23
C GLN A 70 11.50 -9.59 -1.04
N ILE A 71 10.53 -9.05 -1.77
CA ILE A 71 10.06 -9.65 -3.02
C ILE A 71 11.16 -9.49 -4.08
N GLU A 72 11.76 -10.61 -4.48
CA GLU A 72 12.71 -10.62 -5.59
C GLU A 72 11.98 -10.40 -6.92
N ILE A 73 12.39 -9.34 -7.62
CA ILE A 73 11.84 -8.98 -8.92
C ILE A 73 12.80 -9.48 -10.01
N PRO A 74 12.36 -10.37 -10.91
CA PRO A 74 13.18 -10.82 -12.02
C PRO A 74 13.65 -9.63 -12.88
N PRO A 75 14.93 -9.58 -13.30
CA PRO A 75 15.46 -8.46 -14.08
C PRO A 75 14.63 -8.13 -15.33
N GLU A 76 14.06 -9.15 -15.97
CA GLU A 76 13.21 -9.03 -17.15
C GLU A 76 11.85 -8.37 -16.88
N ALA A 77 11.42 -8.27 -15.62
CA ALA A 77 10.14 -7.67 -15.22
C ALA A 77 10.30 -6.29 -14.55
N ILE A 78 11.54 -5.87 -14.24
CA ILE A 78 11.80 -4.63 -13.51
C ILE A 78 11.26 -3.40 -14.25
N GLU A 79 11.46 -3.30 -15.57
CA GLU A 79 10.98 -2.14 -16.34
C GLU A 79 9.45 -2.04 -16.34
N ASP A 80 8.76 -3.18 -16.49
CA ASP A 80 7.30 -3.23 -16.53
C ASP A 80 6.67 -2.96 -15.16
N MET A 81 7.38 -3.28 -14.07
CA MET A 81 6.92 -3.09 -12.70
C MET A 81 7.41 -1.79 -12.06
N ARG A 82 8.35 -1.07 -12.69
CA ARG A 82 9.01 0.11 -12.11
C ARG A 82 8.03 1.16 -11.63
N GLU A 83 7.06 1.51 -12.48
CA GLU A 83 6.06 2.54 -12.20
C GLU A 83 5.17 2.15 -11.00
N GLU A 84 4.65 0.92 -10.99
CA GLU A 84 3.86 0.40 -9.88
C GLU A 84 4.64 0.44 -8.56
N LEU A 85 5.90 -0.01 -8.58
CA LEU A 85 6.74 -0.08 -7.39
C LEU A 85 7.07 1.32 -6.87
N GLU A 86 7.41 2.26 -7.75
CA GLU A 86 7.70 3.65 -7.36
C GLU A 86 6.50 4.32 -6.69
N VAL A 87 5.31 4.16 -7.30
CA VAL A 87 4.06 4.68 -6.75
C VAL A 87 3.72 3.97 -5.42
N GLY A 88 3.86 2.64 -5.37
CA GLY A 88 3.57 1.84 -4.18
C GLY A 88 4.50 2.18 -2.99
N PHE A 89 5.80 2.30 -3.22
CA PHE A 89 6.75 2.71 -2.18
C PHE A 89 6.53 4.15 -1.74
N SER A 90 6.15 5.04 -2.66
CA SER A 90 5.74 6.40 -2.28
C SER A 90 4.51 6.38 -1.38
N GLY A 91 3.52 5.53 -1.68
CA GLY A 91 2.35 5.35 -0.83
C GLY A 91 2.68 4.85 0.58
N ILE A 92 3.59 3.87 0.68
CA ILE A 92 4.08 3.35 1.97
C ILE A 92 4.81 4.46 2.76
N ALA A 93 5.64 5.25 2.10
CA ALA A 93 6.36 6.35 2.75
C ALA A 93 5.39 7.38 3.37
N HIS A 94 4.36 7.79 2.63
CA HIS A 94 3.34 8.71 3.15
C HIS A 94 2.58 8.12 4.34
N TRP A 95 2.28 6.81 4.33
CA TRP A 95 1.68 6.14 5.48
C TRP A 95 2.57 6.15 6.71
N ASN A 96 3.86 5.84 6.56
CA ASN A 96 4.82 5.89 7.66
C ASN A 96 4.97 7.32 8.22
N ASP A 97 5.10 8.31 7.34
CA ASP A 97 5.21 9.72 7.74
C ASP A 97 3.92 10.20 8.43
N GLY A 98 2.76 9.78 7.92
CA GLY A 98 1.46 10.09 8.51
C GLY A 98 1.30 9.53 9.91
N VAL A 99 1.62 8.24 10.11
CA VAL A 99 1.58 7.61 11.44
C VAL A 99 2.58 8.24 12.40
N ALA A 100 3.80 8.57 11.94
CA ALA A 100 4.78 9.28 12.75
C ALA A 100 4.30 10.69 13.15
N ARG A 101 3.55 11.39 12.28
CA ARG A 101 2.96 12.69 12.60
C ARG A 101 1.79 12.56 13.57
N ILE A 102 0.93 11.55 13.41
CA ILE A 102 -0.15 11.23 14.36
C ILE A 102 0.41 10.92 15.75
N ALA A 103 1.48 10.15 15.84
CA ALA A 103 2.12 9.77 17.10
C ALA A 103 2.57 10.99 17.94
N GLN A 104 2.91 12.11 17.29
CA GLN A 104 3.32 13.35 17.99
C GLN A 104 2.20 13.92 18.88
N PHE A 105 0.93 13.58 18.59
CA PHE A 105 -0.20 13.96 19.44
C PHE A 105 -0.08 13.43 20.88
N LEU A 106 0.61 12.30 21.08
CA LEU A 106 0.80 11.69 22.40
C LEU A 106 1.72 12.53 23.30
N ASP A 107 2.72 13.18 22.70
CA ASP A 107 3.67 14.04 23.40
C ASP A 107 3.14 15.49 23.49
N GLU A 108 2.55 15.96 22.39
CA GLU A 108 2.02 17.31 22.21
C GLU A 108 0.59 17.22 21.70
N PRO A 109 -0.46 17.35 22.55
CA PRO A 109 -1.85 17.06 22.18
C PRO A 109 -2.49 18.19 21.34
N GLU A 110 -1.83 18.56 20.25
CA GLU A 110 -2.32 19.50 19.24
C GLU A 110 -3.04 18.75 18.13
N ILE A 111 -4.31 19.11 17.89
CA ILE A 111 -5.15 18.49 16.86
C ILE A 111 -4.51 18.56 15.46
N ALA A 112 -3.69 19.59 15.21
CA ALA A 112 -2.95 19.74 13.96
C ALA A 112 -2.06 18.52 13.63
N HIS A 113 -1.49 17.85 14.62
CA HIS A 113 -0.72 16.61 14.41
C HIS A 113 -1.58 15.48 13.83
N LEU A 114 -2.81 15.35 14.34
CA LEU A 114 -3.77 14.36 13.84
C LEU A 114 -4.23 14.71 12.42
N GLU A 115 -4.56 15.98 12.17
CA GLU A 115 -5.05 16.43 10.86
C GLU A 115 -3.99 16.26 9.76
N GLU A 116 -2.77 16.72 10.00
CA GLU A 116 -1.67 16.62 9.04
C GLU A 116 -1.26 15.17 8.81
N GLY A 117 -1.22 14.36 9.88
CA GLY A 117 -0.87 12.95 9.77
C GLY A 117 -1.94 12.14 9.02
N LEU A 118 -3.23 12.42 9.26
CA LEU A 118 -4.33 11.82 8.48
C LEU A 118 -4.27 12.21 7.00
N GLU A 119 -3.92 13.45 6.69
CA GLU A 119 -3.77 13.89 5.31
C GLU A 119 -2.65 13.13 4.59
N LEU A 120 -1.52 12.90 5.24
CA LEU A 120 -0.45 12.05 4.72
C LEU A 120 -0.94 10.60 4.52
N CYS A 121 -1.68 10.03 5.46
CA CYS A 121 -2.27 8.69 5.31
C CYS A 121 -3.23 8.62 4.12
N ARG A 122 -4.05 9.65 3.86
CA ARG A 122 -4.93 9.74 2.68
C ARG A 122 -4.14 9.76 1.38
N GLN A 123 -3.12 10.60 1.29
CA GLN A 123 -2.24 10.67 0.12
C GLN A 123 -1.53 9.33 -0.11
N GLY A 124 -1.07 8.69 0.96
CA GLY A 124 -0.51 7.34 0.91
C GLY A 124 -1.50 6.31 0.40
N ASN A 125 -2.74 6.35 0.89
CA ASN A 125 -3.83 5.48 0.45
C ASN A 125 -4.14 5.64 -1.04
N ASP A 126 -4.22 6.88 -1.53
CA ASP A 126 -4.45 7.18 -2.95
C ASP A 126 -3.33 6.61 -3.83
N LEU A 127 -2.08 6.77 -3.42
CA LEU A 127 -0.92 6.20 -4.12
C LEU A 127 -0.95 4.67 -4.13
N LEU A 128 -1.28 4.03 -3.01
CA LEU A 128 -1.40 2.57 -2.95
C LEU A 128 -2.52 2.04 -3.86
N ASN A 129 -3.66 2.74 -3.90
CA ASN A 129 -4.76 2.44 -4.81
C ASN A 129 -4.35 2.61 -6.27
N GLU A 130 -3.57 3.65 -6.58
CA GLU A 130 -3.03 3.87 -7.91
C GLU A 130 -2.02 2.78 -8.33
N ALA A 131 -1.12 2.38 -7.44
CA ALA A 131 -0.18 1.28 -7.68
C ALA A 131 -0.94 -0.02 -8.04
N MET A 132 -2.01 -0.34 -7.30
CA MET A 132 -2.86 -1.49 -7.61
C MET A 132 -3.57 -1.35 -8.96
N ARG A 133 -3.97 -0.13 -9.36
CA ARG A 133 -4.57 0.12 -10.67
C ARG A 133 -3.56 -0.12 -11.79
N ILE A 134 -2.34 0.41 -11.65
CA ILE A 134 -1.23 0.21 -12.60
C ILE A 134 -0.92 -1.28 -12.73
N ASN A 135 -0.81 -1.99 -11.60
CA ASN A 135 -0.58 -3.44 -11.58
C ASN A 135 -1.64 -4.19 -12.39
N ARG A 136 -2.92 -3.89 -12.12
CA ARG A 136 -4.05 -4.54 -12.78
C ARG A 136 -4.06 -4.28 -14.29
N ASP A 137 -3.73 -3.07 -14.71
CA ASP A 137 -3.69 -2.71 -16.13
C ASP A 137 -2.49 -3.34 -16.84
N ASN A 138 -1.34 -3.45 -16.18
CA ASN A 138 -0.19 -4.21 -16.66
C ASN A 138 -0.53 -5.70 -16.83
N TYR A 139 -1.20 -6.31 -15.86
CA TYR A 139 -1.64 -7.71 -15.94
C TYR A 139 -2.59 -7.94 -17.13
N LYS A 140 -3.61 -7.09 -17.32
CA LYS A 140 -4.53 -7.20 -18.46
C LYS A 140 -3.81 -7.09 -19.80
N ARG A 141 -2.80 -6.20 -19.90
CA ARG A 141 -2.00 -6.03 -21.12
C ARG A 141 -1.24 -7.32 -21.44
N VAL A 142 -0.56 -7.90 -20.45
CA VAL A 142 0.17 -9.16 -20.60
C VAL A 142 -0.78 -10.31 -20.97
N GLU A 143 -1.94 -10.42 -20.31
CA GLU A 143 -2.95 -11.43 -20.61
C GLU A 143 -3.49 -11.31 -22.05
N THR A 144 -3.78 -10.09 -22.50
CA THR A 144 -4.29 -9.81 -23.85
C THR A 144 -3.26 -10.20 -24.91
N MET A 145 -2.00 -9.81 -24.74
CA MET A 145 -0.91 -10.19 -25.65
C MET A 145 -0.73 -11.71 -25.72
N TYR A 146 -0.89 -12.41 -24.59
CA TYR A 146 -0.78 -13.88 -24.55
C TYR A 146 -1.94 -14.57 -25.29
N ARG A 147 -3.18 -14.08 -25.09
CA ARG A 147 -4.36 -14.60 -25.81
C ARG A 147 -4.24 -14.38 -27.31
N GLU A 148 -3.87 -13.17 -27.74
CA GLU A 148 -3.68 -12.84 -29.16
C GLU A 148 -2.58 -13.71 -29.81
N SER A 149 -1.45 -13.90 -29.11
CA SER A 149 -0.36 -14.76 -29.57
C SER A 149 -0.77 -16.24 -29.64
N SER A 150 -1.63 -16.69 -28.73
CA SER A 150 -2.13 -18.08 -28.69
C SER A 150 -3.22 -18.35 -29.73
N THR A 151 -3.95 -17.33 -30.18
CA THR A 151 -4.95 -17.45 -31.27
C THR A 151 -4.37 -17.30 -32.68
N MET A 152 -3.10 -16.88 -32.81
CA MET A 152 -2.37 -16.81 -34.08
C MET A 152 -1.49 -18.04 -34.36
N SER A 153 -1.55 -19.08 -33.52
CA SER A 153 -1.03 -20.43 -33.80
C SER A 153 -2.16 -21.36 -34.22
#